data_AF-A0A7C5BF67-F1
#
_entry.id   AF-A0A7C5BF67-F1
#
_cell.length_a   1.000
_cell.length_b   1.000
_cell.length_c   1.000
_cell.angle_alpha   90.00
_cell.angle_beta   90.00
_cell.angle_gamma   90.00
#
_symmetry.space_group_name_H-M   'P 1'
#
loop_
_entity.id
_entity.type
_entity.pdbx_description
1 polymer ?
#
loop_
_entity_poly.entity_id
_entity_poly.type
_entity_poly.pdbx_seq_one_letter_code
_entity_poly.pdbx_strand_id
1 'polypeptide(L)'
;MFKKSQTLINLLIIASIAIFIYFLSIRLQSKTFFLVFFGVGVFILSFLNTDFALLFLVFSMLFSPEFKFGSIGPRDIIIRLDDLFLIVIFLGWLAKMAINKLPLFKKNPLNVPIAIYISVYIFSTLLGIFLGYSTFKNSIFYLLKYFEYFLLYFMVINEIKDKKGLNFLYFVFYLYLLL
;
A
#
# COMPACT_ATOMS: atom_id res chain seq x y z
N MET A 1 22.58 37.57 10.59
CA MET A 1 23.55 36.49 10.89
C MET A 1 22.91 35.09 11.02
N PHE A 2 21.65 34.96 11.45
CA PHE A 2 20.95 33.67 11.61
C PHE A 2 20.67 32.86 10.33
N LYS A 3 20.56 33.52 9.16
CA LYS A 3 20.19 32.85 7.90
C LYS A 3 21.28 31.90 7.33
N LYS A 4 22.56 32.18 7.63
CA LYS A 4 23.72 31.40 7.13
C LYS A 4 23.97 30.12 7.94
N SER A 5 23.60 30.11 9.23
CA SER A 5 23.65 28.92 10.09
C SER A 5 22.58 27.91 9.69
N GLN A 6 21.35 28.38 9.43
CA GLN A 6 20.24 27.53 8.98
C GLN A 6 20.53 26.83 7.64
N THR A 7 21.20 27.51 6.71
CA THR A 7 21.59 26.92 5.42
C THR A 7 22.67 25.84 5.56
N LEU A 8 23.59 25.97 6.52
CA LEU A 8 24.64 24.97 6.77
C LEU A 8 24.06 23.71 7.44
N ILE A 9 23.11 23.88 8.36
CA ILE A 9 22.40 22.77 9.00
C ILE A 9 21.59 21.99 7.96
N ASN A 10 20.86 22.67 7.08
CA ASN A 10 20.10 22.01 6.01
C ASN A 10 21.03 21.25 5.04
N LEU A 11 22.20 21.81 4.73
CA LEU A 11 23.19 21.15 3.88
C LEU A 11 23.75 19.86 4.52
N LEU A 12 24.02 19.88 5.83
CA LEU A 12 24.47 18.72 6.59
C LEU A 12 23.43 17.59 6.65
N ILE A 13 22.15 17.94 6.78
CA ILE A 13 21.04 16.98 6.76
C ILE A 13 20.91 16.33 5.37
N ILE A 14 21.01 17.11 4.30
CA ILE A 14 20.94 16.58 2.94
C ILE A 14 22.14 15.65 2.66
N ALA A 15 23.34 16.04 3.10
CA ALA A 15 24.56 15.24 2.93
C ALA A 15 24.46 13.91 3.69
N SER A 16 23.96 13.91 4.92
CA SER A 16 23.80 12.67 5.71
C SER A 16 22.78 11.71 5.09
N ILE A 17 21.67 12.24 4.56
CA ILE A 17 20.66 11.46 3.83
C ILE A 17 21.27 10.87 2.54
N ALA A 18 22.04 11.65 1.79
CA ALA A 18 22.67 11.20 0.55
C ALA A 18 23.70 10.08 0.82
N ILE A 19 24.50 10.20 1.88
CA ILE A 19 25.47 9.18 2.30
C ILE A 19 24.76 7.90 2.74
N PHE A 20 23.64 8.02 3.44
CA PHE A 20 22.83 6.88 3.87
C PHE A 20 22.24 6.13 2.66
N ILE A 21 21.72 6.85 1.67
CA ILE A 21 21.20 6.28 0.42
C ILE A 21 22.31 5.59 -0.38
N TYR A 22 23.50 6.21 -0.46
CA TYR A 22 24.67 5.62 -1.12
C TYR A 22 25.12 4.33 -0.43
N PHE A 23 25.18 4.30 0.91
CA PHE A 23 25.54 3.09 1.65
C PHE A 23 24.51 1.97 1.48
N LEU A 24 23.23 2.32 1.39
CA LEU A 24 22.14 1.38 1.09
C LEU A 24 22.28 0.80 -0.32
N SER A 25 22.76 1.59 -1.28
CA SER A 25 22.95 1.17 -2.68
C SER A 25 24.06 0.13 -2.88
N ILE A 26 25.11 0.17 -2.05
CA ILE A 26 26.24 -0.79 -2.12
C ILE A 26 25.85 -2.16 -1.56
N ARG A 27 24.98 -2.19 -0.55
CA ARG A 27 24.58 -3.42 0.16
C ARG A 27 23.46 -4.20 -0.55
N LEU A 28 22.65 -3.52 -1.35
CA LEU A 28 21.48 -4.10 -2.00
C LEU A 28 21.81 -4.51 -3.45
N GLN A 29 21.36 -5.69 -3.85
CA GLN A 29 21.38 -6.13 -5.24
C GLN A 29 20.65 -5.09 -6.11
N SER A 30 21.12 -4.80 -7.33
CA SER A 30 20.61 -3.64 -8.10
C SER A 30 19.07 -3.61 -8.23
N LYS A 31 18.42 -4.77 -8.33
CA LYS A 31 16.95 -4.88 -8.36
C LYS A 31 16.27 -4.51 -7.05
N THR A 32 16.80 -4.91 -5.90
CA THR A 32 16.21 -4.62 -4.59
C THR A 32 16.37 -3.15 -4.22
N PHE A 33 17.46 -2.51 -4.65
CA PHE A 33 17.66 -1.07 -4.47
C PHE A 33 16.55 -0.24 -5.15
N PHE A 34 16.25 -0.51 -6.43
CA PHE A 34 15.18 0.21 -7.14
C PHE A 34 13.82 0.03 -6.49
N LEU A 35 13.51 -1.19 -6.03
CA LEU A 35 12.22 -1.49 -5.38
C LEU A 35 12.08 -0.76 -4.04
N VAL A 36 13.14 -0.73 -3.23
CA VAL A 36 13.15 0.01 -1.96
C VAL A 36 13.06 1.52 -2.21
N PHE A 37 13.80 2.05 -3.19
CA PHE A 37 13.76 3.47 -3.53
C PHE A 37 12.38 3.92 -3.98
N PHE A 38 11.74 3.17 -4.90
CA PHE A 38 10.37 3.44 -5.33
C PHE A 38 9.39 3.30 -4.17
N GLY A 39 9.52 2.26 -3.35
CA GLY A 39 8.67 2.06 -2.17
C GLY A 39 8.74 3.23 -1.20
N VAL A 40 9.94 3.70 -0.85
CA VAL A 40 10.12 4.87 0.02
C VAL A 40 9.53 6.13 -0.61
N GLY A 41 9.73 6.34 -1.91
CA GLY A 41 9.12 7.46 -2.63
C GLY A 41 7.60 7.45 -2.54
N VAL A 42 6.98 6.29 -2.79
CA VAL A 42 5.54 6.08 -2.70
C VAL A 42 5.02 6.25 -1.27
N PHE A 43 5.77 5.80 -0.26
CA PHE A 43 5.44 6.01 1.14
C PHE A 43 5.38 7.50 1.49
N ILE A 44 6.41 8.27 1.07
CA ILE A 44 6.46 9.72 1.28
C ILE A 44 5.31 10.41 0.54
N LEU A 45 5.02 10.00 -0.70
CA LEU A 45 3.88 10.51 -1.46
C LEU A 45 2.55 10.26 -0.73
N SER A 46 2.31 9.04 -0.22
CA SER A 46 1.11 8.70 0.54
C SER A 46 0.96 9.53 1.81
N PHE A 47 2.08 9.77 2.49
CA PHE A 47 2.12 10.59 3.70
C PHE A 47 1.77 12.07 3.41
N LEU A 48 2.33 12.64 2.34
CA LEU A 48 2.13 14.03 1.95
C LEU A 48 0.75 14.27 1.35
N ASN A 49 0.33 13.43 0.39
CA ASN A 49 -0.93 13.57 -0.29
C ASN A 49 -1.50 12.20 -0.69
N THR A 50 -2.48 11.74 0.08
CA THR A 50 -3.09 10.42 -0.09
C THR A 50 -3.90 10.34 -1.38
N ASP A 51 -4.51 11.43 -1.87
CA ASP A 51 -5.22 11.44 -3.16
C ASP A 51 -4.28 11.08 -4.31
N PHE A 52 -3.11 11.73 -4.39
CA PHE A 52 -2.11 11.42 -5.41
C PHE A 52 -1.54 10.01 -5.27
N ALA A 53 -1.37 9.51 -4.04
CA ALA A 53 -0.90 8.14 -3.82
C ALA A 53 -1.94 7.10 -4.28
N LEU A 54 -3.23 7.34 -4.05
CA LEU A 54 -4.31 6.49 -4.56
C LEU A 54 -4.37 6.49 -6.09
N LEU A 55 -4.18 7.65 -6.73
CA LEU A 55 -4.09 7.72 -8.20
C LEU A 55 -2.84 7.01 -8.72
N PHE A 56 -1.69 7.19 -8.06
CA PHE A 56 -0.48 6.45 -8.40
C PHE A 56 -0.67 4.93 -8.27
N LEU A 57 -1.40 4.47 -7.25
CA LEU A 57 -1.74 3.06 -7.05
C LEU A 57 -2.55 2.52 -8.25
N VAL A 58 -3.58 3.25 -8.70
CA VAL A 58 -4.38 2.85 -9.87
C VAL A 58 -3.55 2.88 -11.16
N PHE A 59 -2.68 3.87 -11.34
CA PHE A 59 -1.73 3.85 -12.45
C PHE A 59 -0.75 2.67 -12.37
N SER A 60 -0.31 2.29 -11.16
CA SER A 60 0.53 1.12 -10.98
C SER A 60 -0.21 -0.17 -11.31
N MET A 61 -1.51 -0.26 -11.06
CA MET A 61 -2.31 -1.43 -11.45
C MET A 61 -2.35 -1.62 -12.97
N LEU A 62 -2.25 -0.53 -13.75
CA LEU A 62 -2.18 -0.59 -15.23
C LEU A 62 -0.85 -1.13 -15.73
N PHE A 63 0.25 -0.69 -15.14
CA PHE A 63 1.59 -1.09 -15.55
C PHE A 63 2.09 -2.37 -14.89
N SER A 64 1.37 -2.88 -13.89
CA SER A 64 1.88 -3.86 -12.93
C SER A 64 2.47 -5.09 -13.62
N PRO A 65 3.81 -5.26 -13.57
CA PRO A 65 4.42 -6.50 -14.03
C PRO A 65 4.06 -7.63 -13.06
N GLU A 66 3.53 -8.72 -13.60
CA GLU A 66 3.21 -9.92 -12.85
C GLU A 66 4.48 -10.71 -12.56
N PHE A 67 4.92 -10.73 -11.29
CA PHE A 67 6.07 -11.52 -10.87
C PHE A 67 5.60 -12.91 -10.43
N LYS A 68 5.99 -13.93 -11.19
CA LYS A 68 5.78 -15.33 -10.81
C LYS A 68 6.73 -15.68 -9.67
N PHE A 69 6.19 -15.89 -8.46
CA PHE A 69 7.00 -16.17 -7.26
C PHE A 69 7.07 -17.67 -6.92
N GLY A 70 6.77 -18.53 -7.89
CA GLY A 70 6.83 -19.98 -7.80
C GLY A 70 5.53 -20.66 -8.23
N SER A 71 5.61 -21.96 -8.50
CA SER A 71 4.48 -22.83 -8.80
C SER A 71 4.22 -23.75 -7.60
N ILE A 72 2.96 -23.85 -7.16
CA ILE A 72 2.54 -24.84 -6.15
C ILE A 72 1.44 -25.67 -6.80
N GLY A 73 1.85 -26.75 -7.48
CA GLY A 73 0.97 -27.55 -8.32
C GLY A 73 0.71 -26.90 -9.69
N PRO A 74 -0.48 -27.05 -10.30
CA PRO A 74 -0.79 -26.54 -11.64
C PRO A 74 -1.13 -25.03 -11.68
N ARG A 75 -1.07 -24.31 -10.55
CA ARG A 75 -1.33 -22.86 -10.49
C ARG A 75 -0.09 -22.10 -10.01
N ASP A 76 0.32 -21.13 -10.82
CA ASP A 76 1.37 -20.18 -10.48
C ASP A 76 0.87 -19.20 -9.42
N ILE A 77 1.68 -18.94 -8.39
CA ILE A 77 1.42 -17.85 -7.45
C ILE A 77 2.03 -16.59 -8.04
N ILE A 78 1.15 -15.73 -8.55
CA ILE A 78 1.50 -14.45 -9.14
C ILE A 78 1.43 -13.40 -8.04
N ILE A 79 2.59 -12.82 -7.70
CA ILE A 79 2.67 -11.64 -6.84
C ILE A 79 2.67 -10.44 -7.76
N ARG A 80 1.75 -9.51 -7.52
CA ARG A 80 1.66 -8.29 -8.31
C ARG A 80 2.42 -7.17 -7.61
N LEU A 81 2.99 -6.26 -8.39
CA LEU A 81 3.74 -5.14 -7.84
C LEU A 81 2.82 -4.10 -7.17
N ASP A 82 1.56 -4.03 -7.62
CA ASP A 82 0.52 -3.20 -6.99
C ASP A 82 0.16 -3.65 -5.58
N ASP A 83 0.12 -4.96 -5.29
CA ASP A 83 -0.12 -5.50 -3.94
C ASP A 83 0.94 -4.95 -2.94
N LEU A 84 2.22 -4.91 -3.37
CA LEU A 84 3.31 -4.34 -2.56
C LEU A 84 3.17 -2.83 -2.35
N PHE A 85 2.82 -2.07 -3.40
CA PHE A 85 2.62 -0.64 -3.26
C PHE A 85 1.41 -0.30 -2.40
N LEU A 86 0.33 -1.08 -2.46
CA LEU A 86 -0.84 -0.90 -1.62
C LEU A 86 -0.45 -0.97 -0.14
N ILE A 87 0.35 -1.96 0.26
CA ILE A 87 0.84 -2.09 1.65
C ILE A 87 1.67 -0.85 2.04
N VAL A 88 2.59 -0.41 1.17
CA VAL A 88 3.45 0.74 1.43
C VAL A 88 2.66 2.05 1.54
N ILE A 89 1.68 2.25 0.65
CA ILE A 89 0.77 3.40 0.67
C ILE A 89 -0.06 3.38 1.94
N PHE A 90 -0.58 2.21 2.32
CA PHE A 90 -1.34 2.02 3.55
C PHE A 90 -0.51 2.38 4.79
N LEU A 91 0.75 1.96 4.86
CA LEU A 91 1.64 2.34 5.96
C LEU A 91 1.90 3.86 5.99
N GLY A 92 2.11 4.49 4.84
CA GLY A 92 2.31 5.95 4.74
C GLY A 92 1.06 6.72 5.19
N TRP A 93 -0.11 6.23 4.80
CA TRP A 93 -1.39 6.79 5.23
C TRP A 93 -1.61 6.57 6.73
N LEU A 94 -1.30 5.38 7.27
CA LEU A 94 -1.42 5.09 8.70
C LEU A 94 -0.52 6.02 9.52
N ALA A 95 0.71 6.28 9.06
CA ALA A 95 1.60 7.26 9.67
C ALA A 95 1.00 8.68 9.63
N LYS A 96 0.44 9.12 8.50
CA LYS A 96 -0.28 10.41 8.36
C LYS A 96 -1.44 10.50 9.35
N MET A 97 -2.20 9.43 9.51
CA MET A 97 -3.35 9.35 10.42
C MET A 97 -2.93 9.42 11.89
N ALA A 98 -1.88 8.69 12.27
CA ALA A 98 -1.34 8.68 13.62
C ALA A 98 -0.82 10.06 14.05
N ILE A 99 -0.09 10.74 13.15
CA ILE A 99 0.46 12.08 13.42
C ILE A 99 -0.66 13.12 13.50
N ASN A 100 -1.63 13.07 12.60
CA ASN A 100 -2.76 14.01 12.59
C ASN A 100 -3.89 13.65 13.57
N LYS A 101 -3.72 12.58 14.38
CA LYS A 101 -4.70 12.07 15.36
C LYS A 101 -6.11 11.88 14.77
N LEU A 102 -6.18 11.49 13.51
CA LEU A 102 -7.45 11.24 12.83
C LEU A 102 -7.92 9.81 13.12
N PRO A 103 -9.24 9.57 13.25
CA PRO A 103 -9.75 8.22 13.46
C PRO A 103 -9.51 7.34 12.23
N LEU A 104 -8.83 6.20 12.42
CA LEU A 104 -8.54 5.22 11.34
C LEU A 104 -9.82 4.66 10.73
N PHE A 105 -10.81 4.35 11.58
CA PHE A 105 -12.09 3.80 11.18
C PHE A 105 -13.18 4.86 11.35
N LYS A 106 -13.47 5.63 10.29
CA LYS A 106 -14.70 6.42 10.25
C LYS A 106 -15.89 5.46 10.40
N LYS A 107 -16.87 5.83 11.24
CA LYS A 107 -18.12 5.07 11.38
C LYS A 107 -18.83 5.06 10.03
N ASN A 108 -18.93 3.88 9.42
CA ASN A 108 -19.64 3.67 8.18
C ASN A 108 -20.51 2.41 8.31
N PRO A 109 -21.76 2.40 7.83
CA PRO A 109 -22.63 1.22 7.83
C PRO A 109 -22.00 -0.02 7.18
N LEU A 110 -21.06 0.16 6.23
CA LEU A 110 -20.35 -0.93 5.56
C LEU A 110 -19.27 -1.62 6.41
N ASN A 111 -18.82 -1.01 7.51
CA ASN A 111 -17.77 -1.62 8.34
C ASN A 111 -18.25 -2.93 9.00
N VAL A 112 -19.54 -3.02 9.32
CA VAL A 112 -20.13 -4.23 9.93
C VAL A 112 -20.20 -5.38 8.92
N PRO A 113 -20.77 -5.22 7.71
CA PRO A 113 -20.70 -6.23 6.67
C PRO A 113 -19.27 -6.69 6.35
N ILE A 114 -18.32 -5.76 6.26
CA ILE A 114 -16.90 -6.08 6.01
C ILE A 114 -16.34 -6.98 7.13
N ALA A 115 -16.58 -6.63 8.40
CA ALA A 115 -16.12 -7.41 9.53
C ALA A 115 -16.74 -8.82 9.58
N ILE A 116 -18.03 -8.94 9.27
CA ILE A 116 -18.71 -10.24 9.18
C ILE A 116 -18.11 -11.06 8.05
N TYR A 117 -17.94 -10.48 6.86
CA TYR A 117 -17.35 -11.15 5.70
C TYR A 117 -15.95 -11.67 6.00
N ILE A 118 -15.08 -10.81 6.54
CA ILE A 118 -13.72 -11.17 6.93
C ILE A 118 -13.75 -12.32 7.94
N SER A 119 -14.63 -12.25 8.95
CA SER A 119 -14.75 -13.30 9.96
C SER A 119 -15.14 -14.63 9.33
N VAL A 120 -16.21 -14.67 8.52
CA VAL A 120 -16.66 -15.88 7.83
C VAL A 120 -15.56 -16.44 6.92
N TYR A 121 -14.84 -15.58 6.21
CA TYR A 121 -13.75 -15.99 5.33
C TYR A 121 -12.58 -16.63 6.11
N ILE A 122 -12.17 -16.03 7.23
CA ILE A 122 -11.15 -16.60 8.12
C ILE A 122 -11.60 -17.96 8.64
N PHE A 123 -12.83 -18.07 9.16
CA PHE A 123 -13.37 -19.33 9.68
C PHE A 123 -13.42 -20.42 8.60
N SER A 124 -13.93 -20.10 7.41
CA SER A 124 -13.99 -21.05 6.29
C SER A 124 -12.59 -21.50 5.85
N THR A 125 -11.63 -20.59 5.84
CA THR A 125 -10.25 -20.88 5.46
C THR A 125 -9.58 -21.80 6.49
N LEU A 126 -9.78 -21.55 7.78
CA LEU A 126 -9.27 -22.40 8.85
C LEU A 126 -9.86 -23.82 8.77
N LEU A 127 -11.18 -23.93 8.56
CA LEU A 127 -11.84 -25.23 8.35
C LEU A 127 -11.26 -25.96 7.13
N GLY A 128 -11.04 -25.26 6.02
CA GLY A 128 -10.43 -25.84 4.81
C GLY A 128 -9.01 -26.37 5.04
N ILE A 129 -8.22 -25.68 5.87
CA ILE A 129 -6.88 -26.13 6.27
C ILE A 129 -6.99 -27.39 7.15
N PHE A 130 -7.88 -27.40 8.14
CA PHE A 130 -8.06 -28.55 9.04
C PHE A 130 -8.56 -29.80 8.32
N LEU A 131 -9.41 -29.63 7.31
CA LEU A 131 -9.93 -30.71 6.47
C LEU A 131 -8.94 -31.17 5.39
N GLY A 132 -7.79 -30.52 5.26
CA GLY A 132 -6.74 -30.90 4.31
C GLY A 132 -7.00 -30.48 2.86
N TYR A 133 -8.00 -29.62 2.60
CA TYR A 133 -8.31 -29.14 1.26
C TYR A 133 -7.32 -28.10 0.72
N SER A 134 -6.64 -27.37 1.61
CA SER A 134 -5.69 -26.32 1.23
C SER A 134 -4.43 -26.33 2.11
N THR A 135 -3.29 -25.97 1.51
CA THR A 135 -2.06 -25.77 2.26
C THR A 135 -2.11 -24.46 3.06
N PHE A 136 -1.50 -24.45 4.24
CA PHE A 136 -1.46 -23.29 5.13
C PHE A 136 -0.88 -22.04 4.43
N LYS A 137 0.22 -22.22 3.69
CA LYS A 137 0.89 -21.14 2.95
C LYS A 137 -0.06 -20.48 1.95
N ASN A 138 -0.73 -21.26 1.10
CA ASN A 138 -1.62 -20.72 0.06
C ASN A 138 -2.80 -19.99 0.68
N SER A 139 -3.39 -20.58 1.72
CA SER A 139 -4.55 -20.05 2.42
C SER A 139 -4.27 -18.66 3.01
N ILE A 140 -3.10 -18.45 3.61
CA ILE A 140 -2.68 -17.13 4.11
C ILE A 140 -2.50 -16.13 2.97
N PHE A 141 -1.84 -16.52 1.87
CA PHE A 141 -1.65 -15.61 0.73
C PHE A 141 -2.97 -15.13 0.15
N TYR A 142 -3.95 -16.02 -0.01
CA TYR A 142 -5.29 -15.62 -0.47
C TYR A 142 -5.98 -14.70 0.53
N LEU A 143 -5.89 -15.00 1.83
CA LEU A 143 -6.47 -14.18 2.88
C LEU A 143 -5.87 -12.78 2.89
N LEU A 144 -4.54 -12.66 2.80
CA LEU A 144 -3.85 -11.38 2.74
C LEU A 144 -4.34 -10.53 1.55
N LYS A 145 -4.46 -11.14 0.37
CA LYS A 145 -4.96 -10.46 -0.83
C LYS A 145 -6.39 -9.92 -0.66
N TYR A 146 -7.26 -10.68 0.00
CA TYR A 146 -8.60 -10.20 0.35
C TYR A 146 -8.58 -9.03 1.33
N PHE A 147 -7.67 -9.05 2.30
CA PHE A 147 -7.50 -7.95 3.24
C PHE A 147 -7.03 -6.65 2.57
N GLU A 148 -6.15 -6.73 1.59
CA GLU A 148 -5.63 -5.56 0.84
C GLU A 148 -6.77 -4.72 0.23
N TYR A 149 -7.79 -5.35 -0.34
CA TYR A 149 -8.96 -4.64 -0.86
C TYR A 149 -9.72 -3.86 0.22
N PHE A 150 -9.84 -4.40 1.42
CA PHE A 150 -10.47 -3.69 2.54
C PHE A 150 -9.60 -2.52 3.03
N LEU A 151 -8.28 -2.65 3.01
CA LEU A 151 -7.37 -1.53 3.32
C LEU A 151 -7.57 -0.37 2.34
N LEU A 152 -7.68 -0.67 1.04
CA LEU A 152 -7.98 0.35 0.02
C LEU A 152 -9.30 1.06 0.30
N TYR A 153 -10.35 0.31 0.62
CA TYR A 153 -11.63 0.88 1.01
C TYR A 153 -11.52 1.86 2.20
N PHE A 154 -10.80 1.47 3.26
CA PHE A 154 -10.63 2.33 4.44
C PHE A 154 -9.82 3.60 4.16
N MET A 155 -8.80 3.51 3.29
CA MET A 155 -8.04 4.69 2.85
C MET A 155 -8.92 5.67 2.07
N VAL A 156 -9.68 5.14 1.10
CA VAL A 156 -10.56 5.91 0.24
C VAL A 156 -11.65 6.62 1.04
N ILE A 157 -12.41 5.91 1.88
CA ILE A 157 -13.51 6.50 2.64
C ILE A 157 -13.04 7.59 3.61
N ASN A 158 -11.81 7.47 4.09
CA ASN A 158 -11.27 8.44 5.02
C ASN A 158 -10.77 9.72 4.33
N GLU A 159 -10.24 9.61 3.12
CA GLU A 159 -9.77 10.76 2.34
C GLU A 159 -10.95 11.58 1.75
N ILE A 160 -12.10 10.95 1.50
CA ILE A 160 -13.33 11.67 1.11
C ILE A 160 -13.77 12.60 2.26
N LYS A 161 -13.46 13.89 2.10
CA LYS A 161 -13.92 14.97 2.99
C LYS A 161 -14.73 16.03 2.24
N ASP A 162 -14.53 16.17 0.93
CA ASP A 162 -15.13 17.19 0.09
C ASP A 162 -15.62 16.65 -1.26
N LYS A 163 -16.56 17.38 -1.91
CA LYS A 163 -17.07 17.07 -3.26
C LYS A 163 -15.95 16.91 -4.30
N LYS A 164 -14.82 17.61 -4.12
CA LYS A 164 -13.63 17.47 -4.98
C LYS A 164 -12.99 16.09 -4.88
N GLY A 165 -12.91 15.52 -3.67
CA GLY A 165 -12.41 14.15 -3.46
C GLY A 165 -13.33 13.09 -4.07
N LEU A 166 -14.65 13.32 -4.03
CA LEU A 166 -15.62 12.46 -4.73
C LEU A 166 -15.42 12.49 -6.25
N ASN A 167 -15.31 13.68 -6.87
CA ASN A 167 -15.09 13.79 -8.30
C ASN A 167 -13.78 13.13 -8.74
N PHE A 168 -12.74 13.25 -7.92
CA PHE A 168 -11.47 12.57 -8.14
C PHE A 168 -11.63 11.04 -8.11
N LEU A 169 -12.34 10.49 -7.14
CA LEU A 169 -12.65 9.06 -7.09
C LEU A 169 -13.47 8.58 -8.27
N TYR A 170 -14.49 9.34 -8.69
CA TYR A 170 -15.26 9.02 -9.88
C TYR A 170 -14.38 9.02 -11.12
N PHE A 171 -13.44 9.96 -11.24
CA PHE A 171 -12.47 9.97 -12.34
C PHE A 171 -11.57 8.73 -12.31
N VAL A 172 -11.03 8.38 -11.15
CA VAL A 172 -10.18 7.19 -10.98
C VAL A 172 -10.95 5.90 -11.29
N PHE A 173 -12.19 5.79 -10.82
CA PHE A 173 -13.05 4.65 -11.09
C PHE A 173 -13.44 4.56 -12.58
N TYR A 174 -13.76 5.69 -13.21
CA TYR A 174 -14.09 5.76 -14.63
C TYR A 174 -12.89 5.40 -15.50
N LEU A 175 -11.70 5.91 -15.16
CA LEU A 175 -10.45 5.54 -15.82
C LEU A 175 -10.23 4.03 -15.75
N TYR A 176 -10.46 3.42 -14.59
CA TYR A 176 -10.35 1.97 -14.42
C TYR A 176 -11.38 1.18 -15.23
N LEU A 177 -12.63 1.65 -15.34
CA LEU A 177 -13.71 0.95 -16.05
C LEU A 177 -13.58 1.03 -17.58
N LEU A 178 -12.94 2.08 -18.10
CA LEU A 178 -12.76 2.31 -19.53
C LEU A 178 -11.62 1.47 -20.14
N LEU A 179 -10.76 0.89 -19.29
CA LEU A 179 -9.58 0.09 -19.64
C LEU A 179 -9.86 -1.40 -19.46
#